data_AF-A0AAC8ZWI8-F1
#
_entry.id   AF-A0AAC8ZWI8-F1
#
_cell.length_a   1.000
_cell.length_b   1.000
_cell.length_c   1.000
_cell.angle_alpha   90.00
_cell.angle_beta   90.00
_cell.angle_gamma   90.00
#
_symmetry.space_group_name_H-M   'P 1'
#
loop_
_entity.id
_entity.type
_entity.pdbx_description
1 polymer ?
#
loop_
_entity_poly.entity_id
_entity_poly.type
_entity_poly.pdbx_seq_one_letter_code
_entity_poly.pdbx_strand_id
1 'polypeptide(L)'
;MEPLPSSTEGRLLLAAFLVLLILIGLSILGERTLPLFGGDRELAKRAYKTLYVGLGGGMLSLAVPALVTGFVDRLRALFARIDAKGAVADAILRDRTLDQAQTAGFTLMALFALAAMVAAALVWAGILWPGER
;
A
#
# COMPACT_ATOMS: atom_id res chain seq x y z
N MET A 1 -15.75 24.86 -11.28
CA MET A 1 -14.77 23.88 -10.76
C MET A 1 -14.77 22.73 -11.74
N GLU A 2 -13.81 22.69 -12.67
CA GLU A 2 -13.65 21.53 -13.55
C GLU A 2 -13.33 20.30 -12.70
N PRO A 3 -14.02 19.17 -12.91
CA PRO A 3 -13.65 17.93 -12.26
C PRO A 3 -12.27 17.54 -12.79
N LEU A 4 -11.27 17.50 -11.89
CA LEU A 4 -9.96 16.94 -12.21
C LEU A 4 -10.19 15.55 -12.82
N PRO A 5 -9.65 15.26 -14.03
CA PRO A 5 -9.67 13.91 -14.55
C PRO A 5 -8.87 13.04 -13.58
N SER A 6 -9.55 12.35 -12.68
CA SER A 6 -8.90 11.54 -11.66
C SER A 6 -8.23 10.35 -12.37
N SER A 7 -6.91 10.39 -12.53
CA SER A 7 -6.16 9.22 -12.99
C SER A 7 -6.47 8.02 -12.09
N THR A 8 -6.47 6.81 -12.64
CA THR A 8 -6.72 5.58 -11.88
C THR A 8 -5.82 5.48 -10.64
N GLU A 9 -4.56 5.91 -10.77
CA GLU A 9 -3.59 6.01 -9.66
C GLU A 9 -4.07 6.93 -8.54
N GLY A 10 -4.65 8.09 -8.86
CA GLY A 10 -5.21 9.00 -7.85
C GLY A 10 -6.38 8.40 -7.09
N ARG A 11 -7.21 7.59 -7.75
CA ARG A 11 -8.30 6.85 -7.07
C ARG A 11 -7.76 5.78 -6.14
N LEU A 12 -6.73 5.05 -6.54
CA LEU A 12 -6.08 4.03 -5.73
C LEU A 12 -5.40 4.63 -4.49
N LEU A 13 -4.74 5.78 -4.65
CA LEU A 13 -4.13 6.49 -3.52
C LEU A 13 -5.20 7.00 -2.53
N LEU A 14 -6.34 7.48 -3.04
CA LEU A 14 -7.47 7.86 -2.20
C LEU A 14 -8.06 6.66 -1.46
N ALA A 15 -8.19 5.50 -2.13
CA ALA A 15 -8.60 4.26 -1.49
C ALA A 15 -7.61 3.83 -0.39
N ALA A 16 -6.30 3.90 -0.66
CA ALA A 16 -5.27 3.64 0.34
C ALA A 16 -5.40 4.59 1.55
N PHE A 17 -5.65 5.88 1.32
CA PHE A 17 -5.87 6.86 2.37
C PHE A 17 -7.12 6.55 3.22
N LEU A 18 -8.21 6.10 2.59
CA LEU A 18 -9.40 5.63 3.32
C LEU A 18 -9.09 4.42 4.20
N VAL A 19 -8.32 3.46 3.70
CA VAL A 19 -7.88 2.29 4.49
C VAL A 19 -7.01 2.73 5.67
N LEU A 20 -6.15 3.74 5.50
CA LEU A 20 -5.38 4.32 6.61
C LEU A 20 -6.31 4.89 7.70
N LEU A 21 -7.34 5.64 7.32
CA LEU A 21 -8.31 6.19 8.29
C LEU A 21 -9.05 5.08 9.05
N ILE A 22 -9.38 3.98 8.36
CA ILE A 22 -9.97 2.79 9.00
C ILE A 22 -9.02 2.19 10.02
N LEU A 23 -7.73 2.03 9.67
CA LEU A 23 -6.70 1.52 10.59
C LEU A 23 -6.52 2.43 11.82
N ILE A 24 -6.55 3.75 11.64
CA ILE A 24 -6.48 4.72 12.74
C ILE A 24 -7.73 4.62 13.63
N GLY A 25 -8.92 4.49 13.04
CA GLY A 25 -10.14 4.25 13.82
C GLY A 25 -10.03 2.96 14.65
N LEU A 26 -9.59 1.88 14.02
CA LEU A 26 -9.35 0.58 14.67
C LEU A 26 -8.35 0.68 15.83
N SER A 27 -7.35 1.56 15.79
CA SER A 27 -6.36 1.69 16.86
C SER A 27 -6.93 2.35 18.11
N ILE A 28 -7.84 3.29 17.90
CA ILE A 28 -8.53 4.02 18.97
C ILE A 28 -9.59 3.14 19.65
N LEU A 29 -10.23 2.24 18.90
CA LEU A 29 -11.32 1.39 19.39
C LEU A 29 -10.87 0.14 20.19
N GLY A 30 -9.57 -0.12 20.29
CA GLY A 30 -8.99 -1.40 20.73
C GLY A 30 -9.61 -2.07 21.97
N GLU A 31 -9.72 -1.36 23.10
CA GLU A 31 -10.31 -1.97 24.31
C GLU A 31 -11.84 -1.86 24.38
N ARG A 32 -12.44 -0.90 23.66
CA ARG A 32 -13.90 -0.67 23.69
C ARG A 32 -14.69 -1.72 22.93
N THR A 33 -14.00 -2.52 22.13
CA THR A 33 -14.55 -3.53 21.22
C THR A 33 -14.40 -4.95 21.73
N LEU A 34 -13.74 -5.14 22.90
CA LEU A 34 -13.69 -6.41 23.62
C LEU A 34 -15.06 -7.12 23.79
N PRO A 35 -16.17 -6.41 24.06
CA PRO A 35 -17.49 -7.03 24.12
C PRO A 35 -17.93 -7.70 22.82
N LEU A 36 -17.46 -7.24 21.65
CA LEU A 36 -17.77 -7.84 20.34
C LEU A 36 -17.15 -9.23 20.18
N PHE A 37 -16.11 -9.55 20.97
CA PHE A 37 -15.44 -10.85 20.98
C PHE A 37 -15.86 -11.72 22.18
N GLY A 38 -16.99 -11.40 22.83
CA GLY A 38 -17.47 -12.16 24.00
C GLY A 38 -16.56 -12.06 25.22
N GLY A 39 -15.68 -11.04 25.28
CA GLY A 39 -14.69 -10.89 26.34
C GLY A 39 -13.40 -11.71 26.15
N ASP A 40 -13.28 -12.46 25.05
CA ASP A 40 -12.07 -13.20 24.73
C ASP A 40 -10.98 -12.24 24.18
N ARG A 41 -10.03 -11.91 25.06
CA ARG A 41 -8.89 -11.04 24.74
C ARG A 41 -7.97 -11.63 23.69
N GLU A 42 -7.80 -12.95 23.66
CA GLU A 42 -6.87 -13.61 22.76
C GLU A 42 -7.44 -13.64 21.34
N LEU A 43 -8.73 -13.94 21.22
CA LEU A 43 -9.46 -13.85 19.95
C LEU A 43 -9.45 -12.41 19.41
N ALA A 44 -9.76 -11.42 20.25
CA ALA A 44 -9.76 -10.01 19.86
C ALA A 44 -8.39 -9.57 19.33
N LYS A 45 -7.32 -9.91 20.05
CA LYS A 45 -5.94 -9.59 19.69
C LYS A 45 -5.52 -10.20 18.36
N ARG A 46 -5.83 -11.48 18.14
CA ARG A 46 -5.54 -12.19 16.88
C ARG A 46 -6.33 -11.59 15.72
N ALA A 47 -7.60 -11.27 15.93
CA ALA A 47 -8.45 -10.63 14.92
C ALA A 47 -7.90 -9.25 14.54
N TYR A 48 -7.54 -8.40 15.52
CA TYR A 48 -6.94 -7.10 15.25
C TYR A 48 -5.62 -7.22 14.52
N LYS A 49 -4.68 -8.07 14.97
CA LYS A 49 -3.42 -8.28 14.25
C LYS A 49 -3.63 -8.69 12.80
N THR A 50 -4.56 -9.62 12.57
CA THR A 50 -4.92 -10.07 11.21
C THR A 50 -5.48 -8.93 10.37
N LEU A 51 -6.39 -8.12 10.94
CA LEU A 51 -6.96 -6.95 10.28
C LEU A 51 -5.88 -5.90 9.96
N TYR A 52 -4.98 -5.60 10.90
CA TYR A 52 -3.88 -4.65 10.66
C TYR A 52 -2.94 -5.11 9.56
N VAL A 53 -2.62 -6.40 9.51
CA VAL A 53 -1.74 -6.96 8.47
C VAL A 53 -2.46 -6.99 7.12
N GLY A 54 -3.71 -7.43 7.07
CA GLY A 54 -4.51 -7.48 5.84
C GLY A 54 -4.80 -6.09 5.27
N LEU A 55 -5.34 -5.19 6.10
CA LEU A 55 -5.66 -3.82 5.69
C LEU A 55 -4.40 -2.98 5.47
N GLY A 56 -3.36 -3.12 6.30
CA GLY A 56 -2.08 -2.43 6.11
C GLY A 56 -1.38 -2.86 4.83
N GLY A 57 -1.34 -4.15 4.54
CA GLY A 57 -0.82 -4.66 3.27
C GLY A 57 -1.68 -4.29 2.07
N GLY A 58 -3.01 -4.27 2.23
CA GLY A 58 -3.95 -3.78 1.22
C GLY A 58 -3.79 -2.27 0.93
N MET A 59 -3.56 -1.46 1.96
CA MET A 59 -3.26 -0.04 1.81
C MET A 59 -1.96 0.16 1.00
N LEU A 60 -0.90 -0.57 1.35
CA LEU A 60 0.37 -0.48 0.63
C LEU A 60 0.23 -0.91 -0.82
N SER A 61 -0.46 -2.02 -1.11
CA SER A 61 -0.66 -2.47 -2.49
C SER A 61 -1.34 -1.40 -3.34
N LEU A 62 -2.37 -0.74 -2.81
CA LEU A 62 -3.09 0.34 -3.49
C LEU A 62 -2.24 1.61 -3.67
N ALA A 63 -1.32 1.90 -2.75
CA ALA A 63 -0.45 3.07 -2.83
C ALA A 63 0.73 2.88 -3.81
N VAL A 64 1.19 1.64 -4.00
CA VAL A 64 2.40 1.31 -4.78
C VAL A 64 2.39 1.86 -6.21
N PRO A 65 1.31 1.76 -7.01
CA PRO A 65 1.30 2.30 -8.37
C PRO A 65 1.64 3.79 -8.40
N ALA A 66 0.98 4.58 -7.55
CA ALA A 66 1.19 6.02 -7.47
C ALA A 66 2.57 6.40 -6.89
N LEU A 67 3.12 5.57 -6.00
CA LEU A 67 4.49 5.77 -5.48
C LEU A 67 5.54 5.52 -6.58
N VAL A 68 5.36 4.47 -7.38
CA VAL A 68 6.30 4.11 -8.46
C VAL A 68 6.27 5.15 -9.57
N THR A 69 5.09 5.52 -10.05
CA THR A 69 4.93 6.53 -11.11
C THR A 69 5.39 7.89 -10.64
N GLY A 70 4.96 8.33 -9.46
CA GLY A 70 5.39 9.61 -8.87
C GLY A 70 6.89 9.68 -8.60
N PHE A 71 7.53 8.56 -8.26
CA PHE A 71 8.99 8.50 -8.11
C PHE A 71 9.70 8.66 -9.46
N VAL A 72 9.24 7.95 -10.49
CA VAL A 72 9.82 8.05 -11.85
C VAL A 72 9.62 9.44 -12.45
N ASP A 73 8.46 10.06 -12.25
CA ASP A 73 8.20 11.44 -12.69
C ASP A 73 9.14 12.45 -12.02
N ARG A 74 9.35 12.31 -10.70
CA ARG A 74 10.31 13.17 -9.98
C ARG A 74 11.74 12.94 -10.45
N LEU A 75 12.13 11.70 -10.73
CA LEU A 75 13.43 11.40 -11.32
C LEU A 75 13.57 12.05 -12.70
N ARG A 76 12.60 11.89 -13.61
CA ARG A 76 12.62 12.55 -14.93
C ARG A 76 12.76 14.06 -14.79
N ALA A 77 12.00 14.68 -13.88
CA ALA A 77 12.07 16.12 -13.63
C ALA A 77 13.46 16.55 -13.09
N LEU A 78 14.09 15.75 -12.23
CA LEU A 78 15.44 16.03 -11.73
C LEU A 78 16.49 15.89 -12.83
N PHE A 79 16.47 14.79 -13.59
CA PHE A 79 17.42 14.54 -14.68
C PHE A 79 17.31 15.59 -15.79
N ALA A 80 16.09 16.02 -16.12
CA ALA A 80 15.86 17.10 -17.08
C ALA A 80 16.39 18.46 -16.59
N ARG A 81 16.30 18.74 -15.28
CA ARG A 81 16.81 20.01 -14.71
C ARG A 81 18.33 20.13 -14.70
N ILE A 82 19.04 19.02 -14.59
CA ILE A 82 20.51 19.00 -14.48
C ILE A 82 21.21 18.78 -15.83
N ASP A 83 20.46 18.73 -16.94
CA ASP A 83 20.95 18.40 -18.29
C ASP A 83 21.89 17.18 -18.27
N ALA A 84 21.48 16.14 -17.53
CA ALA A 84 22.30 14.97 -17.28
C ALA A 84 22.62 14.24 -18.59
N LYS A 85 23.91 14.01 -18.83
CA LYS A 85 24.41 13.30 -20.02
C LYS A 85 24.79 11.87 -19.67
N GLY A 86 24.39 10.91 -20.50
CA GLY A 86 24.80 9.51 -20.39
C GLY A 86 23.66 8.52 -20.62
N ALA A 87 24.02 7.26 -20.85
CA ALA A 87 23.07 6.19 -21.24
C ALA A 87 21.92 5.99 -20.23
N VAL A 88 22.13 6.27 -18.95
CA VAL A 88 21.10 6.19 -17.90
C VAL A 88 20.13 7.37 -17.95
N ALA A 89 20.62 8.59 -18.23
CA ALA A 89 19.77 9.76 -18.39
C ALA A 89 18.91 9.63 -19.66
N ASP A 90 19.51 9.17 -20.77
CA ASP A 90 18.78 8.88 -22.00
C ASP A 90 17.75 7.76 -21.82
N ALA A 91 18.08 6.73 -21.03
CA ALA A 91 17.14 5.67 -20.70
C ALA A 91 15.95 6.20 -19.90
N ILE A 92 16.17 7.02 -18.86
CA ILE A 92 15.13 7.56 -17.98
C ILE A 92 14.24 8.59 -18.70
N LEU A 93 14.82 9.42 -19.57
CA LEU A 93 14.10 10.50 -20.25
C LEU A 93 13.23 10.01 -21.42
N ARG A 94 13.45 8.79 -21.95
CA ARG A 94 12.59 8.17 -22.98
C ARG A 94 11.13 8.09 -22.54
N ASP A 95 10.21 8.36 -23.46
CA ASP A 95 8.77 8.37 -23.15
C ASP A 95 8.21 7.02 -22.68
N ARG A 96 8.81 5.90 -23.10
CA ARG A 96 8.39 4.55 -22.66
C ARG A 96 8.65 4.26 -21.17
N THR A 97 9.47 5.04 -20.48
CA THR A 97 9.78 4.75 -19.06
C THR A 97 8.59 4.94 -18.14
N LEU A 98 7.70 5.88 -18.47
CA LEU A 98 6.49 6.12 -17.70
C LEU A 98 5.50 4.96 -17.86
N ASP A 99 5.32 4.44 -19.08
CA ASP A 99 4.49 3.26 -19.35
C ASP A 99 5.04 2.01 -18.64
N GLN A 100 6.36 1.84 -18.63
CA GLN A 100 7.03 0.77 -17.89
C GLN A 100 6.85 0.91 -16.38
N ALA A 101 6.95 2.14 -15.85
CA ALA A 101 6.72 2.43 -14.44
C ALA A 101 5.29 2.14 -14.02
N GLN A 102 4.30 2.51 -14.84
CA GLN A 102 2.90 2.17 -14.62
C GLN A 102 2.70 0.65 -14.57
N THR A 103 3.20 -0.07 -15.57
CA THR A 103 3.09 -1.53 -15.64
C THR A 103 3.75 -2.21 -14.43
N ALA A 104 4.94 -1.75 -14.04
CA ALA A 104 5.64 -2.23 -12.86
C ALA A 104 4.85 -1.92 -11.58
N GLY A 105 4.29 -0.71 -11.45
CA GLY A 105 3.45 -0.30 -10.33
C GLY A 105 2.23 -1.20 -10.13
N PHE A 106 1.48 -1.49 -11.19
CA PHE A 106 0.33 -2.40 -11.13
C PHE A 106 0.72 -3.86 -10.87
N THR A 107 1.85 -4.31 -11.41
CA THR A 107 2.38 -5.65 -11.14
C THR A 107 2.77 -5.79 -9.67
N LEU A 108 3.47 -4.80 -9.13
CA LEU A 108 3.84 -4.77 -7.71
C LEU A 108 2.61 -4.68 -6.82
N MET A 109 1.58 -3.89 -7.17
CA MET A 109 0.30 -3.88 -6.46
C MET A 109 -0.27 -5.30 -6.33
N ALA A 110 -0.34 -6.07 -7.40
CA ALA A 110 -0.84 -7.44 -7.36
C ALA A 110 0.00 -8.34 -6.43
N LEU A 111 1.33 -8.23 -6.50
CA LEU A 111 2.23 -8.99 -5.64
C LEU A 111 2.08 -8.61 -4.17
N PHE A 112 1.98 -7.32 -3.85
CA PHE A 112 1.75 -6.85 -2.49
C PHE A 112 0.38 -7.27 -1.96
N ALA A 113 -0.66 -7.26 -2.80
CA ALA A 113 -1.99 -7.74 -2.40
C ALA A 113 -1.97 -9.24 -2.06
N LEU A 114 -1.31 -10.06 -2.90
CA LEU A 114 -1.14 -11.49 -2.62
C LEU A 114 -0.31 -11.73 -1.36
N ALA A 115 0.82 -11.03 -1.21
CA ALA A 115 1.67 -11.13 -0.02
C ALA A 115 0.92 -10.72 1.25
N ALA A 116 0.11 -9.67 1.20
CA ALA A 116 -0.72 -9.22 2.32
C ALA A 116 -1.78 -10.27 2.71
N MET A 117 -2.45 -10.88 1.74
CA MET A 117 -3.40 -11.97 1.97
C MET A 117 -2.72 -13.17 2.65
N VAL A 118 -1.57 -13.59 2.13
CA VAL A 118 -0.80 -14.71 2.71
C VAL A 118 -0.34 -14.37 4.13
N ALA A 119 0.19 -13.17 4.34
CA ALA A 119 0.62 -12.72 5.66
C ALA A 119 -0.56 -12.68 6.66
N ALA A 120 -1.71 -12.15 6.25
CA ALA A 120 -2.92 -12.14 7.09
C ALA A 120 -3.38 -13.55 7.43
N ALA A 121 -3.37 -14.47 6.46
CA ALA A 121 -3.71 -15.88 6.70
C ALA A 121 -2.73 -16.56 7.65
N LEU A 122 -1.43 -16.29 7.55
CA LEU A 122 -0.41 -16.84 8.45
C LEU A 122 -0.50 -16.28 9.86
N VAL A 123 -0.83 -14.99 10.02
CA VAL A 123 -1.13 -14.37 11.32
C VAL A 123 -2.40 -14.98 11.91
N TRP A 124 -3.45 -15.13 11.10
CA TRP A 124 -4.66 -15.81 11.52
C TRP A 124 -4.39 -17.27 11.87
N ALA A 125 -3.45 -17.97 11.25
CA ALA A 125 -3.08 -19.34 11.61
C ALA A 125 -2.16 -19.41 12.86
N GLY A 126 -1.64 -18.29 13.34
CA GLY A 126 -0.69 -18.22 14.45
C GLY A 126 0.73 -18.67 14.06
N ILE A 127 1.05 -18.69 12.76
CA ILE A 127 2.35 -19.11 12.22
C ILE A 127 3.30 -17.92 12.16
N LEU A 128 2.82 -16.77 11.66
CA LEU A 128 3.54 -15.50 11.74
C LEU A 128 3.20 -14.88 13.12
N TRP A 129 4.21 -14.58 13.94
CA TRP A 129 4.09 -14.09 15.34
C TRP A 129 3.81 -15.13 16.46
N PRO A 130 4.51 -16.27 16.54
CA PRO A 130 4.20 -17.34 17.52
C PRO A 130 4.60 -17.05 18.99
N GLY A 131 4.91 -15.81 19.36
CA GLY A 131 5.69 -15.48 20.58
C GLY A 131 5.02 -14.66 21.68
N GLU A 132 3.72 -14.38 21.64
CA GLU A 132 3.04 -13.66 22.74
C GLU A 132 2.15 -14.60 23.56
N ARG A 133 2.73 -15.72 24.02
CA ARG A 133 2.16 -16.59 25.06
C ARG A 133 2.57 -16.11 26.44
#